data_AF-A0A941BM34-F1
#
_entry.id   AF-A0A941BM34-F1
#
_cell.length_a   1.000
_cell.length_b   1.000
_cell.length_c   1.000
_cell.angle_alpha   90.00
_cell.angle_beta   90.00
_cell.angle_gamma   90.00
#
_symmetry.space_group_name_H-M   'P 1'
#
loop_
_entity.id
_entity.type
_entity.pdbx_description
1 polymer ?
#
loop_
_entity_poly.entity_id
_entity_poly.type
_entity_poly.pdbx_seq_one_letter_code
_entity_poly.pdbx_strand_id
1 'polypeptide(L)'
;MRYFAALAFAALALSQPAHAGITIHFKGSAADASAANEITERACALAQLNQWPCAPVSGEDIRRTDGITAKFIAENEKSADLSGAKGVVIKPHEMSEPLYLVFGSSGRTQNFIKTQFAGAETHIKVVELLEALKPLFVSLELEDEGGYAKTKDKDRLAREMEGVTVMMEKIKRDRADAQGPIKRPDGRILDLVSNKR
;
A
#
# COMPACT_ATOMS: atom_id res chain seq x y z
N MET A 1 27.72 -59.92 1.00
CA MET A 1 26.39 -59.28 1.17
C MET A 1 26.61 -57.81 1.48
N ARG A 2 26.26 -56.94 0.53
CA ARG A 2 26.41 -55.47 0.63
C ARG A 2 25.11 -54.90 1.19
N TYR A 3 25.15 -54.25 2.35
CA TYR A 3 24.05 -53.41 2.83
C TYR A 3 24.36 -51.96 2.45
N PHE A 4 23.69 -51.48 1.40
CA PHE A 4 23.52 -50.06 1.14
C PHE A 4 22.26 -49.62 1.89
N ALA A 5 22.41 -48.84 2.96
CA ALA A 5 21.29 -48.10 3.54
C ALA A 5 21.30 -46.71 2.89
N ALA A 6 20.36 -46.49 1.97
CA ALA A 6 20.15 -45.20 1.33
C ALA A 6 19.57 -44.21 2.34
N LEU A 7 20.29 -43.11 2.60
CA LEU A 7 19.74 -41.93 3.26
C LEU A 7 18.76 -41.26 2.30
N ALA A 8 17.47 -41.34 2.61
CA ALA A 8 16.45 -40.49 2.01
C ALA A 8 16.54 -39.10 2.65
N PHE A 9 17.18 -38.15 1.96
CA PHE A 9 17.05 -36.73 2.26
C PHE A 9 15.62 -36.30 1.90
N ALA A 10 14.76 -36.18 2.91
CA ALA A 10 13.50 -35.47 2.76
C ALA A 10 13.82 -33.98 2.60
N ALA A 11 13.72 -33.47 1.37
CA ALA A 11 13.75 -32.04 1.11
C ALA A 11 12.50 -31.42 1.76
N LEU A 12 12.67 -30.78 2.92
CA LEU A 12 11.69 -29.84 3.44
C LEU A 12 11.60 -28.68 2.45
N ALA A 13 10.58 -28.71 1.59
CA ALA A 13 10.13 -27.53 0.88
C ALA A 13 9.67 -26.53 1.94
N LEU A 14 10.53 -25.56 2.24
CA LEU A 14 10.19 -24.36 2.99
C LEU A 14 9.11 -23.64 2.17
N SER A 15 7.84 -23.89 2.50
CA SER A 15 6.76 -23.04 2.04
C SER A 15 7.04 -21.66 2.59
N GLN A 16 7.43 -20.72 1.72
CA GLN A 16 7.53 -19.32 2.11
C GLN A 16 6.19 -18.91 2.72
N PRO A 17 6.19 -18.14 3.83
CA PRO A 17 4.95 -17.63 4.39
C PRO A 17 4.26 -16.85 3.28
N ALA A 18 3.04 -17.27 2.94
CA ALA A 18 2.16 -16.53 2.06
C ALA A 18 2.05 -15.11 2.62
N HIS A 19 2.74 -14.15 1.99
CA HIS A 19 2.60 -12.76 2.35
C HIS A 19 1.18 -12.36 1.95
N ALA A 20 0.38 -12.05 2.97
CA ALA A 20 -0.99 -11.61 2.81
C ALA A 20 -0.97 -10.19 2.23
N GLY A 21 -0.96 -10.09 0.91
CA GLY A 21 -1.05 -8.85 0.15
C GLY A 21 0.28 -8.23 -0.26
N ILE A 22 0.23 -7.38 -1.29
CA ILE A 22 1.36 -6.53 -1.73
C ILE A 22 0.96 -5.07 -1.49
N THR A 23 1.51 -4.53 -0.41
CA THR A 23 1.23 -3.20 0.12
C THR A 23 2.50 -2.39 0.24
N ILE A 24 2.40 -1.08 0.04
CA ILE A 24 3.46 -0.13 0.34
C ILE A 24 3.02 0.67 1.57
N HIS A 25 3.70 0.49 2.70
CA HIS A 25 3.53 1.29 3.90
C HIS A 25 4.53 2.43 3.90
N PHE A 26 4.12 3.58 4.40
CA PHE A 26 4.99 4.73 4.54
C PHE A 26 4.69 5.54 5.79
N LYS A 27 5.75 6.15 6.31
CA LYS A 27 5.68 7.05 7.46
C LYS A 27 6.72 8.14 7.31
N GLY A 28 6.36 9.38 7.60
CA GLY A 28 7.30 10.48 7.47
C GLY A 28 6.89 11.74 8.22
N SER A 29 7.76 12.73 8.14
CA SER A 29 7.53 14.07 8.69
C SER A 29 8.04 15.17 7.77
N ALA A 30 7.23 16.21 7.60
CA ALA A 30 7.65 17.48 7.04
C ALA A 30 8.31 18.35 8.12
N ALA A 31 9.17 19.29 7.70
CA ALA A 31 9.82 20.22 8.63
C ALA A 31 8.81 21.20 9.26
N ASP A 32 7.85 21.65 8.46
CA ASP A 32 6.80 22.58 8.84
C ASP A 32 5.62 22.49 7.86
N ALA A 33 4.63 23.37 8.06
CA ALA A 33 3.44 23.44 7.23
C ALA A 33 3.71 23.89 5.78
N SER A 34 4.82 24.60 5.51
CA SER A 34 5.22 24.98 4.15
C SER A 34 5.79 23.78 3.42
N ALA A 35 6.71 23.06 4.06
CA ALA A 35 7.28 21.82 3.52
C ALA A 35 6.20 20.76 3.26
N ALA A 36 5.20 20.64 4.15
CA ALA A 36 4.06 19.75 3.93
C ALA A 36 3.28 20.12 2.65
N ASN A 37 3.07 21.41 2.37
CA ASN A 37 2.39 21.84 1.14
C ASN A 37 3.25 21.53 -0.09
N GLU A 38 4.55 21.85 -0.04
CA GLU A 38 5.49 21.57 -1.14
C GLU A 38 5.51 20.07 -1.49
N ILE A 39 5.55 19.20 -0.48
CA ILE A 39 5.45 17.75 -0.67
C ILE A 39 4.17 17.37 -1.40
N THR A 40 3.02 17.91 -0.98
CA THR A 40 1.72 17.56 -1.58
C THR A 40 1.56 18.10 -3.01
N GLU A 41 2.08 19.30 -3.28
CA GLU A 41 2.12 19.88 -4.63
C GLU A 41 3.02 19.05 -5.55
N ARG A 42 4.21 18.69 -5.06
CA ARG A 42 5.13 17.83 -5.80
C ARG A 42 4.53 16.45 -6.07
N ALA A 43 3.84 15.87 -5.09
CA ALA A 43 3.15 14.59 -5.24
C ALA A 43 2.08 14.66 -6.33
N CYS A 44 1.24 15.71 -6.34
CA CYS A 44 0.27 15.90 -7.42
C CYS A 44 0.92 16.12 -8.79
N ALA A 45 2.01 16.87 -8.86
CA ALA A 45 2.73 17.06 -10.13
C ALA A 45 3.27 15.73 -10.69
N LEU A 46 3.85 14.88 -9.84
CA LEU A 46 4.31 13.54 -10.24
C LEU A 46 3.14 12.61 -10.61
N ALA A 47 2.02 12.71 -9.91
CA ALA A 47 0.80 11.98 -10.23
C ALA A 47 0.27 12.36 -11.63
N GLN A 48 0.27 13.66 -11.97
CA GLN A 48 -0.16 14.14 -13.28
C GLN A 48 0.71 13.64 -14.43
N LEU A 49 2.02 13.50 -14.24
CA LEU A 49 2.91 12.87 -15.23
C LEU A 49 2.52 11.41 -15.55
N ASN A 50 1.88 10.75 -14.59
CA ASN A 50 1.33 9.39 -14.75
C ASN A 50 -0.17 9.38 -15.09
N GLN A 51 -0.76 10.56 -15.37
CA GLN A 51 -2.19 10.73 -15.65
C GLN A 51 -3.11 10.28 -14.50
N TRP A 52 -2.61 10.34 -13.27
CA TRP A 52 -3.36 9.96 -12.08
C TRP A 52 -4.13 11.13 -11.50
N PRO A 53 -5.44 10.98 -11.20
CA PRO A 53 -6.19 11.98 -10.46
C PRO A 53 -5.53 12.30 -9.12
N CYS A 54 -5.38 13.59 -8.82
CA CYS A 54 -4.92 14.10 -7.53
C CYS A 54 -5.91 15.16 -7.05
N ALA A 55 -6.38 15.05 -5.81
CA ALA A 55 -7.31 16.01 -5.22
C ALA A 55 -6.91 16.37 -3.79
N PRO A 56 -7.07 17.64 -3.36
CA PRO A 56 -6.83 18.02 -1.98
C PRO A 56 -7.85 17.39 -1.04
N VAL A 57 -7.45 17.16 0.21
CA VAL A 57 -8.32 16.72 1.30
C VAL A 57 -7.87 17.35 2.62
N SER A 58 -8.81 17.73 3.49
CA SER A 58 -8.50 18.39 4.76
C SER A 58 -9.60 18.21 5.79
N GLY A 59 -9.28 18.39 7.07
CA GLY A 59 -10.30 18.44 8.12
C GLY A 59 -11.13 17.16 8.21
N GLU A 60 -12.42 17.33 8.50
CA GLU A 60 -13.36 16.21 8.61
C GLU A 60 -13.64 15.49 7.29
N ASP A 61 -13.29 16.08 6.13
CA ASP A 61 -13.40 15.38 4.85
C ASP A 61 -12.43 14.20 4.77
N ILE A 62 -11.31 14.24 5.51
CA ILE A 62 -10.39 13.10 5.65
C ILE A 62 -11.14 11.90 6.23
N ARG A 63 -11.88 12.10 7.32
CA ARG A 63 -12.64 11.02 7.99
C ARG A 63 -13.73 10.45 7.10
N ARG A 64 -14.39 11.29 6.31
CA ARG A 64 -15.43 10.87 5.36
C ARG A 64 -14.86 10.07 4.19
N THR A 65 -13.64 10.39 3.78
CA THR A 65 -13.02 9.78 2.60
C THR A 65 -12.26 8.51 2.98
N ASP A 66 -11.53 8.50 4.10
CA ASP A 66 -10.80 7.33 4.60
C ASP A 66 -10.64 7.36 6.14
N GLY A 67 -11.42 6.50 6.81
CA GLY A 67 -11.38 6.38 8.27
C GLY A 67 -10.04 5.86 8.81
N ILE A 68 -9.26 5.14 7.99
CA ILE A 68 -7.91 4.65 8.37
C ILE A 68 -6.93 5.83 8.48
N THR A 69 -6.90 6.71 7.48
CA THR A 69 -6.10 7.95 7.52
C THR A 69 -6.45 8.80 8.73
N ALA A 70 -7.75 9.01 8.99
CA ALA A 70 -8.19 9.77 10.17
C ALA A 70 -7.71 9.12 11.49
N LYS A 71 -7.72 7.79 11.58
CA LYS A 71 -7.19 7.07 12.74
C LYS A 71 -5.68 7.26 12.91
N PHE A 72 -4.89 7.14 11.85
CA PHE A 72 -3.44 7.36 11.92
C PHE A 72 -3.09 8.79 12.32
N ILE A 73 -3.81 9.80 11.82
CA ILE A 73 -3.63 11.19 12.26
C ILE A 73 -3.95 11.29 13.75
N ALA A 74 -5.07 10.73 14.19
CA ALA A 74 -5.47 10.83 15.59
C ALA A 74 -4.47 10.16 16.55
N GLU A 75 -3.86 9.06 16.14
CA GLU A 75 -2.80 8.38 16.89
C GLU A 75 -1.49 9.20 16.93
N ASN A 76 -1.09 9.79 15.80
CA ASN A 76 0.11 10.62 15.72
C ASN A 76 -0.01 11.92 16.52
N GLU A 77 -1.17 12.58 16.45
CA GLU A 77 -1.45 13.86 17.12
C GLU A 77 -1.96 13.67 18.56
N LYS A 78 -2.28 12.43 18.95
CA LYS A 78 -2.97 12.12 20.23
C LYS A 78 -4.25 12.93 20.42
N SER A 79 -4.96 13.21 19.32
CA SER A 79 -6.15 14.04 19.27
C SER A 79 -7.07 13.59 18.14
N ALA A 80 -8.38 13.54 18.38
CA ALA A 80 -9.35 13.26 17.32
C ALA A 80 -9.64 14.46 16.40
N ASP A 81 -9.10 15.64 16.74
CA ASP A 81 -9.25 16.87 15.96
C ASP A 81 -8.44 16.81 14.66
N LEU A 82 -9.15 16.91 13.54
CA LEU A 82 -8.57 16.90 12.20
C LEU A 82 -8.47 18.31 11.60
N SER A 83 -8.86 19.37 12.30
CA SER A 83 -8.95 20.74 11.76
C SER A 83 -7.61 21.25 11.18
N GLY A 84 -6.49 20.84 11.77
CA GLY A 84 -5.14 21.15 11.29
C GLY A 84 -4.58 20.16 10.25
N ALA A 85 -5.30 19.09 9.93
CA ALA A 85 -4.83 18.06 9.02
C ALA A 85 -5.22 18.35 7.56
N LYS A 86 -4.26 18.16 6.65
CA LYS A 86 -4.44 18.41 5.21
C LYS A 86 -3.45 17.63 4.35
N GLY A 87 -3.80 17.44 3.09
CA GLY A 87 -2.92 16.85 2.10
C GLY A 87 -3.66 16.53 0.81
N VAL A 88 -3.27 15.42 0.16
CA VAL A 88 -3.81 15.03 -1.14
C VAL A 88 -4.15 13.54 -1.19
N VAL A 89 -5.11 13.21 -2.04
CA VAL A 89 -5.49 11.85 -2.41
C VAL A 89 -5.11 11.64 -3.87
N ILE A 90 -4.22 10.69 -4.14
CA ILE A 90 -3.83 10.28 -5.48
C ILE A 90 -4.49 8.94 -5.80
N LYS A 91 -4.98 8.76 -7.03
CA LYS A 91 -5.62 7.52 -7.49
C LYS A 91 -4.82 6.88 -8.62
N PRO A 92 -3.82 6.02 -8.32
CA PRO A 92 -2.94 5.45 -9.33
C PRO A 92 -3.66 4.56 -10.34
N HIS A 93 -4.63 3.77 -9.88
CA HIS A 93 -5.34 2.82 -10.72
C HIS A 93 -6.72 2.47 -10.15
N GLU A 94 -7.65 2.04 -11.01
CA GLU A 94 -8.99 1.59 -10.58
C GLU A 94 -8.93 0.37 -9.66
N MET A 95 -7.94 -0.50 -9.87
CA MET A 95 -7.69 -1.68 -9.03
C MET A 95 -6.55 -1.48 -8.02
N SER A 96 -6.21 -0.23 -7.69
CA SER A 96 -5.42 0.08 -6.50
C SER A 96 -6.26 0.79 -5.45
N GLU A 97 -5.79 0.75 -4.20
CA GLU A 97 -6.25 1.71 -3.20
C GLU A 97 -5.78 3.13 -3.57
N PRO A 98 -6.44 4.18 -3.07
CA PRO A 98 -5.91 5.53 -3.16
C PRO A 98 -4.67 5.71 -2.27
N LEU A 99 -3.72 6.53 -2.73
CA LEU A 99 -2.60 6.99 -1.94
C LEU A 99 -3.03 8.27 -1.19
N TYR A 100 -3.26 8.14 0.11
CA TYR A 100 -3.58 9.25 1.00
C TYR A 100 -2.30 9.83 1.60
N LEU A 101 -1.79 10.92 1.01
CA LEU A 101 -0.64 11.66 1.52
C LEU A 101 -1.14 12.85 2.32
N VAL A 102 -1.45 12.61 3.59
CA VAL A 102 -2.10 13.57 4.49
C VAL A 102 -1.25 13.80 5.72
N PHE A 103 -1.02 15.06 6.05
CA PHE A 103 -0.24 15.50 7.20
C PHE A 103 -1.17 15.95 8.33
N GLY A 104 -0.85 15.55 9.55
CA GLY A 104 -1.42 16.14 10.76
C GLY A 104 -0.81 17.52 11.06
N SER A 105 -1.31 18.19 12.11
CA SER A 105 -0.82 19.51 12.51
C SER A 105 0.64 19.50 12.97
N SER A 106 1.17 18.36 13.44
CA SER A 106 2.59 18.19 13.76
C SER A 106 3.50 18.02 12.53
N GLY A 107 2.94 17.99 11.32
CA GLY A 107 3.68 17.70 10.10
C GLY A 107 4.00 16.22 9.91
N ARG A 108 3.42 15.32 10.72
CA ARG A 108 3.58 13.86 10.57
C ARG A 108 2.56 13.28 9.59
N THR A 109 2.99 12.29 8.82
CA THR A 109 2.14 11.50 7.93
C THR A 109 2.44 10.01 8.08
N GLN A 110 1.42 9.18 7.94
CA GLN A 110 1.55 7.72 7.94
C GLN A 110 0.36 7.13 7.18
N ASN A 111 0.64 6.22 6.26
CA ASN A 111 -0.41 5.46 5.58
C ASN A 111 0.15 4.22 4.88
N PHE A 112 -0.73 3.52 4.19
CA PHE A 112 -0.36 2.48 3.26
C PHE A 112 -1.24 2.52 2.00
N ILE A 113 -0.75 1.89 0.94
CA ILE A 113 -1.50 1.67 -0.29
C ILE A 113 -1.30 0.22 -0.75
N LYS A 114 -2.41 -0.49 -0.96
CA LYS A 114 -2.41 -1.80 -1.60
C LYS A 114 -2.53 -1.64 -3.12
N THR A 115 -1.61 -2.30 -3.85
CA THR A 115 -1.53 -2.20 -5.32
C THR A 115 -1.57 -3.57 -6.01
N GLN A 116 -1.70 -4.66 -5.26
CA GLN A 116 -1.57 -6.04 -5.76
C GLN A 116 -2.53 -6.40 -6.92
N PHE A 117 -3.63 -5.67 -7.10
CA PHE A 117 -4.60 -5.88 -8.18
C PHE A 117 -4.45 -4.91 -9.36
N ALA A 118 -3.52 -3.96 -9.28
CA ALA A 118 -3.27 -2.94 -10.30
C ALA A 118 -2.07 -3.24 -11.20
N GLY A 119 -1.44 -4.41 -11.00
CA GLY A 119 -0.25 -4.83 -11.73
C GLY A 119 1.05 -4.21 -11.24
N ALA A 120 2.16 -4.82 -11.64
CA ALA A 120 3.51 -4.47 -11.18
C ALA A 120 3.89 -3.04 -11.59
N GLU A 121 3.49 -2.60 -12.78
CA GLU A 121 3.81 -1.26 -13.27
C GLU A 121 3.23 -0.16 -12.37
N THR A 122 1.96 -0.27 -11.96
CA THR A 122 1.34 0.69 -11.05
C THR A 122 2.09 0.74 -9.73
N HIS A 123 2.41 -0.42 -9.16
CA HIS A 123 3.16 -0.50 -7.91
C HIS A 123 4.53 0.18 -8.02
N ILE A 124 5.28 -0.14 -9.09
CA ILE A 124 6.59 0.46 -9.38
C ILE A 124 6.49 1.99 -9.42
N LYS A 125 5.51 2.53 -10.16
CA LYS A 125 5.33 3.98 -10.27
C LYS A 125 4.96 4.64 -8.94
N VAL A 126 4.19 3.95 -8.08
CA VAL A 126 3.90 4.44 -6.72
C VAL A 126 5.16 4.47 -5.86
N VAL A 127 5.99 3.42 -5.91
CA VAL A 127 7.29 3.41 -5.24
C VAL A 127 8.18 4.54 -5.74
N GLU A 128 8.28 4.72 -7.06
CA GLU A 128 9.07 5.79 -7.68
C GLU A 128 8.59 7.18 -7.28
N LEU A 129 7.26 7.40 -7.21
CA LEU A 129 6.69 8.65 -6.70
C LEU A 129 7.13 8.89 -5.25
N LEU A 130 7.00 7.91 -4.36
CA LEU A 130 7.36 8.06 -2.94
C LEU A 130 8.87 8.25 -2.76
N GLU A 131 9.70 7.52 -3.50
CA GLU A 131 11.16 7.71 -3.53
C GLU A 131 11.55 9.12 -4.00
N ALA A 132 10.89 9.64 -5.03
CA ALA A 132 11.14 10.98 -5.56
C ALA A 132 10.75 12.11 -4.58
N LEU A 133 9.84 11.83 -3.64
CA LEU A 133 9.47 12.78 -2.59
C LEU A 133 10.43 12.77 -1.41
N LYS A 134 11.20 11.71 -1.18
CA LYS A 134 12.11 11.57 -0.01
C LYS A 134 12.95 12.82 0.29
N PRO A 135 13.57 13.51 -0.69
CA PRO A 135 14.41 14.68 -0.41
C PRO A 135 13.66 15.87 0.22
N LEU A 136 12.33 15.92 0.09
CA LEU A 136 11.49 16.99 0.64
C LEU A 136 11.07 16.71 2.09
N PHE A 137 11.19 15.47 2.55
CA PHE A 137 10.86 15.07 3.91
C PHE A 137 12.05 15.25 4.85
N VAL A 138 11.77 15.54 6.12
CA VAL A 138 12.76 15.36 7.19
C VAL A 138 13.09 13.88 7.36
N SER A 139 12.06 13.03 7.28
CA SER A 139 12.19 11.58 7.23
C SER A 139 11.04 10.98 6.43
N LEU A 140 11.35 9.96 5.63
CA LEU A 140 10.35 9.13 4.94
C LEU A 140 10.83 7.69 4.92
N GLU A 141 10.19 6.87 5.73
CA GLU A 141 10.36 5.42 5.79
C GLU A 141 9.37 4.77 4.84
N LEU A 142 9.84 3.83 4.03
CA LEU A 142 9.04 3.04 3.09
C LEU A 142 9.26 1.56 3.37
N GLU A 143 8.17 0.83 3.59
CA GLU A 143 8.14 -0.62 3.65
C GLU A 143 7.31 -1.14 2.48
N ASP A 144 8.00 -1.77 1.54
CA ASP A 144 7.41 -2.36 0.34
C ASP A 144 7.39 -3.88 0.47
N GLU A 145 6.20 -4.44 0.69
CA GLU A 145 5.98 -5.89 0.83
C GLU A 145 6.30 -6.66 -0.46
N GLY A 146 6.23 -6.01 -1.64
CA GLY A 146 6.67 -6.58 -2.91
C GLY A 146 8.19 -6.53 -3.11
N GLY A 147 8.90 -5.81 -2.25
CA GLY A 147 10.36 -5.72 -2.21
C GLY A 147 11.02 -5.08 -3.43
N TYR A 148 10.25 -4.45 -4.33
CA TYR A 148 10.77 -3.74 -5.49
C TYR A 148 11.59 -2.52 -5.09
N ALA A 149 11.18 -1.79 -4.04
CA ALA A 149 11.90 -0.61 -3.55
C ALA A 149 13.39 -0.91 -3.29
N LYS A 150 13.69 -2.10 -2.74
CA LYS A 150 15.05 -2.56 -2.45
C LYS A 150 15.72 -3.26 -3.63
N THR A 151 15.01 -4.17 -4.29
CA THR A 151 15.62 -5.08 -5.28
C THR A 151 15.65 -4.53 -6.69
N LYS A 152 14.73 -3.62 -7.02
CA LYS A 152 14.45 -3.13 -8.38
C LYS A 152 14.13 -4.25 -9.39
N ASP A 153 13.81 -5.45 -8.92
CA ASP A 153 13.49 -6.61 -9.74
C ASP A 153 12.01 -6.61 -10.11
N LYS A 154 11.73 -6.13 -11.32
CA LYS A 154 10.36 -6.01 -11.87
C LYS A 154 9.73 -7.38 -12.11
N ASP A 155 10.52 -8.34 -12.57
CA ASP A 155 10.03 -9.68 -12.92
C ASP A 155 9.68 -10.47 -11.67
N ARG A 156 10.45 -10.31 -10.60
CA ARG A 156 10.11 -10.87 -9.28
C ARG A 156 8.80 -10.30 -8.77
N LEU A 157 8.63 -8.97 -8.79
CA LEU A 157 7.38 -8.34 -8.36
C LEU A 157 6.18 -8.85 -9.16
N ALA A 158 6.32 -8.96 -10.48
CA ALA A 158 5.27 -9.49 -11.35
C ALA A 158 4.90 -10.94 -10.99
N ARG A 159 5.89 -11.80 -10.75
CA ARG A 159 5.65 -13.19 -10.30
C ARG A 159 4.97 -13.26 -8.93
N GLU A 160 5.35 -12.40 -7.99
CA GLU A 160 4.74 -12.36 -6.65
C GLU A 160 3.27 -11.93 -6.74
N MET A 161 2.96 -10.90 -7.54
CA MET A 161 1.58 -10.48 -7.79
C MET A 161 0.73 -11.56 -8.46
N GLU A 162 1.29 -12.25 -9.46
CA GLU A 162 0.61 -13.39 -10.08
C GLU A 162 0.36 -14.51 -9.07
N GLY A 163 1.32 -14.79 -8.19
CA GLY A 163 1.17 -15.74 -7.10
C GLY A 163 0.01 -15.41 -6.16
N VAL A 164 -0.18 -14.12 -5.81
CA VAL A 164 -1.32 -13.65 -5.03
C VAL A 164 -2.63 -13.93 -5.76
N THR A 165 -2.71 -13.62 -7.05
CA THR A 165 -3.90 -13.89 -7.89
C THR A 165 -4.23 -15.39 -7.92
N VAL A 166 -3.25 -16.25 -8.21
CA VAL A 166 -3.42 -17.70 -8.25
C VAL A 166 -3.88 -18.25 -6.90
N MET A 167 -3.32 -17.75 -5.79
CA MET A 167 -3.70 -18.14 -4.44
C MET A 167 -5.15 -17.76 -4.14
N MET A 168 -5.57 -16.54 -4.50
CA MET A 168 -6.95 -16.10 -4.32
C MET A 168 -7.94 -16.92 -5.15
N GLU A 169 -7.61 -17.24 -6.41
CA GLU A 169 -8.43 -18.12 -7.24
C GLU A 169 -8.55 -19.53 -6.64
N LYS A 170 -7.47 -20.05 -6.07
CA LYS A 170 -7.52 -21.32 -5.35
C LYS A 170 -8.47 -21.25 -4.15
N ILE A 171 -8.37 -20.21 -3.33
CA ILE A 171 -9.28 -20.04 -2.17
C ILE A 171 -10.73 -19.96 -2.62
N LYS A 172 -11.04 -19.24 -3.70
CA LYS A 172 -12.42 -19.15 -4.24
C LYS A 172 -12.95 -20.48 -4.77
N ARG A 173 -12.09 -21.33 -5.34
CA ARG A 173 -12.48 -22.71 -5.73
C ARG A 173 -12.72 -23.60 -4.52
N ASP A 174 -11.86 -23.52 -3.51
CA ASP A 174 -11.94 -24.36 -2.31
C ASP A 174 -13.06 -23.91 -1.36
N ARG A 175 -13.48 -22.64 -1.44
CA ARG A 175 -14.50 -22.00 -0.60
C ARG A 175 -15.53 -21.27 -1.44
N ALA A 176 -16.67 -21.91 -1.68
CA ALA A 176 -17.79 -21.34 -2.42
C ALA A 176 -18.37 -20.05 -1.80
N ASP A 177 -18.11 -19.79 -0.50
CA ASP A 177 -18.53 -18.59 0.21
C ASP A 177 -17.54 -17.42 0.09
N ALA A 178 -16.36 -17.65 -0.49
CA ALA A 178 -15.32 -16.63 -0.63
C ALA A 178 -15.56 -15.75 -1.86
N GLN A 179 -15.51 -14.43 -1.67
CA GLN A 179 -15.66 -13.44 -2.74
C GLN A 179 -14.55 -12.39 -2.66
N GLY A 180 -14.07 -11.92 -3.81
CA GLY A 180 -13.11 -10.83 -3.88
C GLY A 180 -12.23 -10.82 -5.15
N PRO A 181 -11.43 -9.76 -5.34
CA PRO A 181 -11.32 -8.60 -4.44
C PRO A 181 -12.58 -7.73 -4.41
N ILE A 182 -12.86 -7.08 -3.28
CA ILE A 182 -13.97 -6.13 -3.14
C ILE A 182 -13.40 -4.75 -2.84
N LYS A 183 -13.70 -3.79 -3.72
CA LYS A 183 -13.41 -2.38 -3.49
C LYS A 183 -14.53 -1.73 -2.68
N ARG A 184 -14.17 -1.18 -1.53
CA ARG A 184 -15.07 -0.43 -0.65
C ARG A 184 -15.35 0.98 -1.20
N PRO A 185 -16.41 1.67 -0.73
CA PRO A 185 -16.70 3.05 -1.16
C PRO A 185 -15.58 4.06 -0.89
N ASP A 186 -14.77 3.85 0.15
CA ASP A 186 -13.57 4.65 0.47
C ASP A 186 -12.35 4.33 -0.43
N GLY A 187 -12.51 3.37 -1.34
CA GLY A 187 -11.49 2.91 -2.27
C GLY A 187 -10.55 1.85 -1.69
N ARG A 188 -10.66 1.50 -0.41
CA ARG A 188 -9.88 0.41 0.21
C ARG A 188 -10.32 -0.94 -0.34
N ILE A 189 -9.41 -1.91 -0.39
CA ILE A 189 -9.67 -3.21 -1.00
C ILE A 189 -9.59 -4.31 0.05
N LEU A 190 -10.67 -5.10 0.11
CA LEU A 190 -10.70 -6.36 0.85
C LEU A 190 -10.30 -7.49 -0.12
N ASP A 191 -9.25 -8.23 0.22
CA ASP A 191 -8.72 -9.28 -0.66
C ASP A 191 -9.77 -10.39 -0.87
N LEU A 192 -10.28 -10.97 0.22
CA LEU A 192 -11.36 -11.94 0.20
C LEU A 192 -12.29 -11.73 1.41
N VAL A 193 -13.60 -11.85 1.20
CA VAL A 193 -14.62 -11.87 2.25
C VAL A 193 -15.41 -13.18 2.21
N SER A 194 -16.01 -13.55 3.34
CA SER A 194 -16.93 -14.69 3.43
C SER A 194 -18.36 -14.17 3.44
N ASN A 195 -19.21 -14.72 2.59
CA ASN A 195 -20.62 -14.34 2.50
C ASN A 195 -21.53 -15.24 3.37
N LYS A 196 -21.02 -15.72 4.51
CA LYS A 196 -21.87 -16.41 5.50
C LYS A 196 -22.81 -15.40 6.13
N ARG A 197 -24.09 -15.45 5.71
CA ARG A 197 -25.21 -14.91 6.47
C ARG A 197 -25.44 -15.76 7.72
#